data_AF-A0A0F4RMN9-F1
#
_entry.id   AF-A0A0F4RMN9-F1
#
_cell.length_a   1.000
_cell.length_b   1.000
_cell.length_c   1.000
_cell.angle_alpha   90.00
_cell.angle_beta   90.00
_cell.angle_gamma   90.00
#
_symmetry.space_group_name_H-M   'P 1'
#
loop_
_entity.id
_entity.type
_entity.pdbx_description
1 polymer ?
#
loop_
_entity_poly.entity_id
_entity_poly.type
_entity_poly.pdbx_seq_one_letter_code
_entity_poly.pdbx_strand_id
1 'polypeptide(L)'
;MTIRAVVWGENVHEQTNKIVSEIYPNGMHATIAEAINDDAVCATTATLQDPEHGLTEERLAQTDVLLWWGHAAHGEVADEVVARVADHVNAGMGLILLHSAHFAKIFKRLMGTPCNLTWREAGERERLWVTSRNHPIAAGLPDHFSLENEEMYGEPFGVPEPLETVFISWFQGGEVFRSGLTYKRGAGNVFYFRPGHETYPTYHDPNVQRVLQNAVRWAYNPAPRVLGVNDAPNVPVEQALEPIQERGPKLHHDGEEGFR
;
A
#
# COMPACT_ATOMS: atom_id res chain seq x y z
N MET A 1 -1.94 -2.37 22.70
CA MET A 1 -0.79 -2.62 21.80
C MET A 1 -0.83 -1.51 20.77
N THR A 2 0.29 -0.81 20.56
CA THR A 2 0.37 0.33 19.63
C THR A 2 0.80 -0.18 18.26
N ILE A 3 0.07 0.18 17.21
CA ILE A 3 0.38 -0.17 15.81
C ILE A 3 1.59 0.66 15.37
N ARG A 4 2.66 0.01 14.94
CA ARG A 4 3.87 0.67 14.42
C ARG A 4 3.72 0.88 12.93
N ALA A 5 3.57 2.14 12.52
CA ALA A 5 3.46 2.52 11.12
C ALA A 5 4.75 3.17 10.61
N VAL A 6 5.08 2.92 9.35
CA VAL A 6 6.09 3.68 8.62
C VAL A 6 5.40 4.36 7.45
N VAL A 7 5.55 5.68 7.35
CA VAL A 7 5.11 6.46 6.20
C VAL A 7 6.31 6.71 5.30
N TRP A 8 6.36 5.98 4.19
CA TRP A 8 7.40 6.14 3.18
C TRP A 8 6.96 7.18 2.15
N GLY A 9 7.80 8.20 1.95
CA GLY A 9 7.61 9.23 0.94
C GLY A 9 8.80 9.32 0.00
N GLU A 10 8.56 9.39 -1.30
CA GLU A 10 9.62 9.59 -2.30
C GLU A 10 10.42 10.88 -2.05
N ASN A 11 9.77 11.93 -1.53
CA ASN A 11 10.40 13.17 -1.06
C ASN A 11 11.23 13.89 -2.14
N VAL A 12 10.81 13.79 -3.41
CA VAL A 12 11.49 14.46 -4.54
C VAL A 12 10.82 15.81 -4.85
N HIS A 13 9.50 15.83 -4.92
CA HIS A 13 8.73 17.03 -5.29
C HIS A 13 8.83 18.13 -4.25
N GLU A 14 8.78 17.78 -2.96
CA GLU A 14 8.88 18.75 -1.86
C GLU A 14 10.27 19.43 -1.80
N GLN A 15 11.30 18.80 -2.37
CA GLN A 15 12.65 19.35 -2.46
C GLN A 15 12.89 20.20 -3.71
N THR A 16 12.12 19.98 -4.78
CA THR A 16 12.40 20.54 -6.11
C THR A 16 11.34 21.50 -6.62
N ASN A 17 10.12 21.44 -6.09
CA ASN A 17 8.99 22.27 -6.50
C ASN A 17 8.55 23.20 -5.35
N LYS A 18 8.65 24.51 -5.58
CA LYS A 18 8.31 25.53 -4.57
C LYS A 18 6.86 25.44 -4.11
N ILE A 19 5.91 25.22 -5.02
CA ILE A 19 4.48 25.12 -4.70
C ILE A 19 4.24 23.96 -3.74
N VAL A 20 4.84 22.80 -4.05
CA VAL A 20 4.73 21.60 -3.20
C VAL A 20 5.37 21.85 -1.83
N SER A 21 6.56 22.46 -1.78
CA SER A 21 7.24 22.77 -0.52
C SER A 21 6.48 23.79 0.35
N GLU A 22 5.69 24.68 -0.25
CA GLU A 22 4.85 25.64 0.50
C GLU A 22 3.64 24.93 1.15
N ILE A 23 3.10 23.89 0.51
CA ILE A 23 1.99 23.09 1.04
C ILE A 23 2.49 22.05 2.07
N TYR A 24 3.64 21.44 1.80
CA TYR A 24 4.24 20.36 2.57
C TYR A 24 5.69 20.69 2.95
N PRO A 25 5.92 21.67 3.85
CA PRO A 25 7.26 22.16 4.17
C PRO A 25 8.18 21.11 4.80
N ASN A 26 7.60 20.09 5.45
CA ASN A 26 8.33 18.97 6.05
C ASN A 26 8.13 17.66 5.26
N GLY A 27 7.59 17.73 4.04
CA GLY A 27 7.22 16.57 3.25
C GLY A 27 5.80 16.07 3.49
N MET A 28 5.20 15.44 2.47
CA MET A 28 3.89 14.78 2.58
C MET A 28 3.92 13.64 3.59
N HIS A 29 5.04 12.91 3.65
CA HIS A 29 5.24 11.81 4.59
C HIS A 29 5.15 12.27 6.06
N ALA A 30 5.69 13.44 6.40
CA ALA A 30 5.54 14.01 7.75
C ALA A 30 4.08 14.41 8.02
N THR A 31 3.43 15.07 7.06
CA THR A 31 2.01 15.48 7.19
C THR A 31 1.09 14.27 7.40
N ILE A 32 1.30 13.20 6.64
CA ILE A 32 0.55 11.95 6.78
C ILE A 32 0.85 11.29 8.13
N ALA A 33 2.13 11.21 8.53
CA ALA A 33 2.51 10.62 9.82
C ALA A 33 1.89 11.37 11.00
N GLU A 34 1.90 12.71 10.99
CA GLU A 34 1.23 13.55 11.98
C GLU A 34 -0.28 13.28 12.02
N ALA A 35 -0.92 13.14 10.85
CA ALA A 35 -2.36 12.89 10.77
C ALA A 35 -2.78 11.53 11.33
N ILE A 36 -1.97 10.47 11.18
CA ILE A 36 -2.33 9.12 11.63
C ILE A 36 -1.84 8.79 13.05
N ASN A 37 -0.93 9.58 13.60
CA ASN A 37 -0.41 9.39 14.96
C ASN A 37 -1.49 9.65 16.01
N ASP A 38 -1.66 8.70 16.94
CA ASP A 38 -2.53 8.84 18.11
C ASP A 38 -2.17 7.80 19.18
N ASP A 39 -2.97 7.67 20.24
CA ASP A 39 -2.72 6.75 21.35
C ASP A 39 -2.59 5.27 20.91
N ALA A 40 -3.17 4.89 19.77
CA ALA A 40 -3.15 3.52 19.25
C ALA A 40 -2.17 3.33 18.08
N VAL A 41 -1.66 4.39 17.46
CA VAL A 41 -0.78 4.35 16.29
C VAL A 41 0.47 5.19 16.52
N CYS A 42 1.64 4.58 16.39
CA CYS A 42 2.94 5.25 16.39
C CYS A 42 3.53 5.18 14.99
N ALA A 43 3.50 6.29 14.27
CA ALA A 43 3.99 6.45 12.92
C ALA A 43 5.35 7.16 12.89
N THR A 44 6.30 6.57 12.16
CA THR A 44 7.59 7.16 11.81
C THR A 44 7.69 7.35 10.30
N THR A 45 8.68 8.07 9.81
CA THR A 45 8.85 8.34 8.37
C THR A 45 10.12 7.71 7.80
N ALA A 46 10.10 7.44 6.50
CA ALA A 46 11.24 7.00 5.70
C ALA A 46 11.16 7.67 4.33
N THR A 47 12.31 7.87 3.68
CA THR A 47 12.34 8.49 2.35
C THR A 47 13.21 7.74 1.37
N LEU A 48 13.06 8.04 0.07
CA LEU A 48 13.89 7.46 -0.99
C LEU A 48 15.39 7.70 -0.76
N GLN A 49 15.74 8.86 -0.19
CA GLN A 49 17.13 9.30 -0.01
C GLN A 49 17.83 8.66 1.21
N ASP A 50 17.08 8.02 2.11
CA ASP A 50 17.66 7.29 3.23
C ASP A 50 18.44 6.05 2.74
N PRO A 51 19.45 5.57 3.48
CA PRO A 51 20.10 4.29 3.19
C PRO A 51 19.07 3.15 3.09
N GLU A 52 19.16 2.34 2.03
CA GLU A 52 18.16 1.31 1.71
C GLU A 52 16.71 1.84 1.65
N HIS A 53 16.56 3.11 1.27
CA HIS A 53 15.30 3.86 1.25
C HIS A 53 14.61 3.91 2.63
N GLY A 54 15.39 3.74 3.70
CA GLY A 54 14.91 3.70 5.08
C GLY A 54 14.13 2.44 5.43
N LEU A 55 14.13 1.41 4.56
CA LEU A 55 13.37 0.17 4.68
C LEU A 55 14.30 -1.05 4.86
N THR A 56 15.18 -0.97 5.86
CA THR A 56 16.05 -2.09 6.25
C THR A 56 15.23 -3.29 6.73
N GLU A 57 15.82 -4.48 6.69
CA GLU A 57 15.18 -5.71 7.18
C GLU A 57 14.74 -5.58 8.65
N GLU A 58 15.62 -5.04 9.50
CA GLU A 58 15.34 -4.82 10.92
C GLU A 58 14.12 -3.90 11.12
N ARG A 59 14.03 -2.82 10.33
CA ARG A 59 12.91 -1.88 10.45
C ARG A 59 11.60 -2.49 9.95
N LEU A 60 11.62 -3.20 8.82
CA LEU A 60 10.43 -3.86 8.30
C LEU A 60 9.92 -4.97 9.22
N ALA A 61 10.81 -5.73 9.88
CA ALA A 61 10.44 -6.71 10.90
C ALA A 61 9.71 -6.07 12.11
N GLN A 62 9.91 -4.77 12.34
CA GLN A 62 9.23 -3.98 13.37
C GLN A 62 8.08 -3.12 12.82
N THR A 63 7.80 -3.17 11.53
CA THR A 63 6.75 -2.37 10.91
C THR A 63 5.49 -3.20 10.80
N ASP A 64 4.42 -2.73 11.43
CA ASP A 64 3.11 -3.40 11.37
C ASP A 64 2.34 -3.00 10.11
N VAL A 65 2.40 -1.71 9.73
CA VAL A 65 1.79 -1.16 8.52
C VAL A 65 2.74 -0.19 7.81
N LEU A 66 2.95 -0.40 6.52
CA LEU A 66 3.71 0.52 5.66
C LEU A 66 2.73 1.36 4.83
N LEU A 67 2.89 2.68 4.83
CA LEU A 67 2.23 3.58 3.89
C LEU A 67 3.25 4.01 2.84
N TRP A 68 2.83 4.13 1.59
CA TRP A 68 3.72 4.40 0.46
C TRP A 68 3.14 5.49 -0.44
N TRP A 69 3.88 6.58 -0.59
CA TRP A 69 3.65 7.60 -1.61
C TRP A 69 4.90 7.79 -2.47
N GLY A 70 4.75 7.86 -3.79
CA GLY A 70 5.82 8.20 -4.71
C GLY A 70 5.30 8.50 -6.11
N HIS A 71 6.08 9.17 -6.95
CA HIS A 71 5.64 9.64 -8.26
C HIS A 71 6.78 9.66 -9.30
N ALA A 72 7.74 10.58 -9.15
CA ALA A 72 8.72 10.92 -10.18
C ALA A 72 9.89 9.92 -10.28
N ALA A 73 10.17 9.20 -9.19
CA ALA A 73 11.37 8.40 -9.01
C ALA A 73 11.07 6.93 -8.66
N HIS A 74 9.92 6.40 -9.07
CA HIS A 74 9.59 4.97 -8.91
C HIS A 74 10.68 4.02 -9.42
N GLY A 75 11.38 4.42 -10.48
CA GLY A 75 12.49 3.65 -11.07
C GLY A 75 13.71 3.54 -10.15
N GLU A 76 13.91 4.49 -9.25
CA GLU A 76 15.10 4.60 -8.38
C GLU A 76 15.03 3.72 -7.14
N VAL A 77 13.84 3.21 -6.78
CA VAL A 77 13.69 2.26 -5.67
C VAL A 77 14.35 0.93 -6.05
N ALA A 78 15.34 0.49 -5.29
CA ALA A 78 16.10 -0.72 -5.56
C ALA A 78 15.20 -1.98 -5.55
N ASP A 79 15.40 -2.88 -6.51
CA ASP A 79 14.56 -4.08 -6.66
C ASP A 79 14.66 -5.03 -5.45
N GLU A 80 15.80 -5.05 -4.77
CA GLU A 80 15.99 -5.81 -3.51
C GLU A 80 15.10 -5.29 -2.38
N VAL A 81 14.93 -3.96 -2.28
CA VAL A 81 14.03 -3.35 -1.28
C VAL A 81 12.58 -3.66 -1.63
N VAL A 82 12.22 -3.62 -2.93
CA VAL A 82 10.89 -4.02 -3.39
C VAL A 82 10.60 -5.50 -3.08
N ALA A 83 11.55 -6.39 -3.31
CA ALA A 83 11.42 -7.81 -2.99
C ALA A 83 11.23 -8.01 -1.48
N ARG A 84 12.06 -7.35 -0.66
CA ARG A 84 11.96 -7.37 0.81
C ARG A 84 10.60 -6.90 1.31
N VAL A 85 10.11 -5.75 0.82
CA VAL A 85 8.79 -5.24 1.19
C VAL A 85 7.68 -6.22 0.78
N ALA A 86 7.77 -6.83 -0.41
CA ALA A 86 6.80 -7.82 -0.85
C ALA A 86 6.77 -9.06 0.06
N ASP A 87 7.94 -9.54 0.51
CA ASP A 87 8.05 -10.67 1.44
C ASP A 87 7.43 -10.33 2.80
N HIS A 88 7.70 -9.12 3.34
CA HIS A 88 7.08 -8.65 4.58
C HIS A 88 5.56 -8.53 4.47
N VAL A 89 5.04 -8.05 3.33
CA VAL A 89 3.59 -8.02 3.06
C VAL A 89 3.02 -9.44 3.01
N ASN A 90 3.63 -10.36 2.25
CA ASN A 90 3.20 -11.76 2.20
C ASN A 90 3.24 -12.42 3.59
N ALA A 91 4.19 -12.02 4.43
CA ALA A 91 4.32 -12.49 5.81
C ALA A 91 3.27 -11.90 6.77
N GLY A 92 2.57 -10.83 6.41
CA GLY A 92 1.49 -10.24 7.22
C GLY A 92 1.56 -8.74 7.44
N MET A 93 2.52 -8.01 6.85
CA MET A 93 2.58 -6.55 6.96
C MET A 93 1.40 -5.94 6.24
N GLY A 94 0.73 -4.97 6.86
CA GLY A 94 -0.22 -4.12 6.17
C GLY A 94 0.51 -3.20 5.19
N LEU A 95 -0.09 -2.94 4.03
CA LEU A 95 0.46 -1.99 3.05
C LEU A 95 -0.63 -1.05 2.54
N ILE A 96 -0.39 0.24 2.58
CA ILE A 96 -1.29 1.28 2.09
C ILE A 96 -0.57 2.06 0.98
N LEU A 97 -1.13 2.07 -0.23
CA LEU A 97 -0.57 2.75 -1.39
C LEU A 97 -1.41 3.99 -1.67
N LEU A 98 -0.73 5.12 -1.84
CA LEU A 98 -1.38 6.42 -1.96
C LEU A 98 -1.15 7.01 -3.35
N HIS A 99 -2.23 7.43 -3.99
CA HIS A 99 -2.22 8.25 -5.19
C HIS A 99 -1.37 7.66 -6.34
N SER A 100 -0.29 8.35 -6.69
CA SER A 100 0.68 8.02 -7.75
C SER A 100 1.45 6.72 -7.45
N ALA A 101 1.41 6.21 -6.22
CA ALA A 101 1.94 4.89 -5.88
C ALA A 101 1.27 3.73 -6.65
N HIS A 102 0.19 3.99 -7.41
CA HIS A 102 -0.31 3.03 -8.40
C HIS A 102 0.76 2.60 -9.43
N PHE A 103 1.79 3.41 -9.68
CA PHE A 103 2.92 3.03 -10.54
C PHE A 103 4.19 2.63 -9.78
N ALA A 104 4.16 2.58 -8.44
CA ALA A 104 5.28 2.10 -7.65
C ALA A 104 5.60 0.63 -7.98
N LYS A 105 6.90 0.29 -8.00
CA LYS A 105 7.37 -1.09 -8.26
C LYS A 105 6.70 -2.11 -7.34
N ILE A 106 6.55 -1.78 -6.05
CA ILE A 106 5.91 -2.66 -5.07
C ILE A 106 4.43 -2.91 -5.39
N PHE A 107 3.66 -1.89 -5.78
CA PHE A 107 2.26 -2.07 -6.10
C PHE A 107 2.09 -2.92 -7.36
N LYS A 108 2.85 -2.64 -8.43
CA LYS A 108 2.84 -3.44 -9.66
C LYS A 108 3.24 -4.89 -9.41
N ARG A 109 4.29 -5.12 -8.60
CA ARG A 109 4.73 -6.47 -8.20
C ARG A 109 3.62 -7.24 -7.51
N LEU A 110 2.90 -6.61 -6.58
CA LEU A 110 1.80 -7.25 -5.86
C LEU A 110 0.56 -7.43 -6.75
N MET A 111 0.25 -6.48 -7.63
CA MET A 111 -0.94 -6.58 -8.48
C MET A 111 -0.78 -7.56 -9.64
N GLY A 112 0.45 -7.76 -10.15
CA GLY A 112 0.70 -8.59 -11.31
C GLY A 112 0.18 -7.98 -12.62
N THR A 113 -0.11 -6.68 -12.62
CA THR A 113 -0.66 -5.93 -13.75
C THR A 113 0.12 -4.64 -13.98
N PRO A 114 -0.07 -3.96 -15.13
CA PRO A 114 0.62 -2.70 -15.40
C PRO A 114 0.21 -1.54 -14.47
N CYS A 115 -0.97 -1.59 -13.85
CA CYS A 115 -1.55 -0.55 -13.00
C CYS A 115 -1.68 0.82 -13.67
N ASN A 116 -1.85 0.85 -15.00
CA ASN A 116 -2.04 2.07 -15.77
C ASN A 116 -3.49 2.59 -15.66
N LEU A 117 -3.65 3.88 -15.92
CA LEU A 117 -4.91 4.61 -15.86
C LEU A 117 -4.85 5.81 -16.81
N THR A 118 -6.00 6.46 -17.06
CA THR A 118 -6.02 7.79 -17.69
C THR A 118 -5.94 8.86 -16.61
N TRP A 119 -5.27 9.98 -16.88
CA TRP A 119 -5.10 11.05 -15.90
C TRP A 119 -5.19 12.44 -16.52
N ARG A 120 -5.47 13.44 -15.69
CA ARG A 120 -5.46 14.87 -16.05
C ARG A 120 -5.26 15.74 -14.81
N GLU A 121 -4.25 16.60 -14.85
CA GLU A 121 -4.01 17.63 -13.84
C GLU A 121 -4.70 18.94 -14.28
N ALA A 122 -5.89 19.22 -13.72
CA ALA A 122 -6.68 20.41 -14.07
C ALA A 122 -7.26 21.13 -12.84
N GLY A 123 -6.87 20.73 -11.62
CA GLY A 123 -7.43 21.26 -10.38
C GLY A 123 -8.95 21.07 -10.29
N GLU A 124 -9.46 19.96 -10.83
CA GLU A 124 -10.89 19.73 -10.94
C GLU A 124 -11.46 19.11 -9.67
N ARG A 125 -12.76 19.28 -9.45
CA ARG A 125 -13.42 18.74 -8.24
C ARG A 125 -13.52 17.22 -8.31
N GLU A 126 -13.09 16.55 -7.24
CA GLU A 126 -13.32 15.13 -6.99
C GLU A 126 -14.41 14.96 -5.93
N ARG A 127 -15.35 14.04 -6.17
CA ARG A 127 -16.26 13.54 -5.14
C ARG A 127 -16.05 12.06 -4.93
N LEU A 128 -15.65 11.69 -3.72
CA LEU A 128 -15.48 10.30 -3.30
C LEU A 128 -16.77 9.79 -2.68
N TRP A 129 -17.40 8.80 -3.30
CA TRP A 129 -18.59 8.12 -2.80
C TRP A 129 -18.21 6.89 -1.98
N VAL A 130 -18.75 6.77 -0.77
CA VAL A 130 -18.62 5.57 0.05
C VAL A 130 -19.54 4.48 -0.51
N THR A 131 -18.95 3.39 -0.99
CA THR A 131 -19.70 2.26 -1.57
C THR A 131 -19.79 1.06 -0.63
N SER A 132 -18.83 0.92 0.30
CA SER A 132 -18.88 -0.06 1.40
C SER A 132 -19.05 0.64 2.76
N ARG A 133 -20.27 1.10 3.08
CA ARG A 133 -20.57 1.91 4.29
C ARG A 133 -20.18 1.25 5.62
N ASN A 134 -20.26 -0.07 5.70
CA ASN A 134 -19.93 -0.83 6.91
C ASN A 134 -18.45 -1.24 6.99
N HIS A 135 -17.65 -0.90 5.97
CA HIS A 135 -16.23 -1.25 5.96
C HIS A 135 -15.48 -0.43 7.03
N PRO A 136 -14.54 -1.02 7.79
CA PRO A 136 -13.81 -0.30 8.84
C PRO A 136 -13.11 0.96 8.34
N ILE A 137 -12.61 0.96 7.10
CA ILE A 137 -11.99 2.15 6.47
C ILE A 137 -12.98 3.32 6.35
N ALA A 138 -14.26 3.05 6.14
CA ALA A 138 -15.29 4.07 5.97
C ALA A 138 -15.88 4.58 7.30
N ALA A 139 -15.43 4.06 8.45
CA ALA A 139 -16.02 4.37 9.74
C ALA A 139 -15.94 5.87 10.08
N GLY A 140 -17.10 6.48 10.37
CA GLY A 140 -17.22 7.89 10.74
C GLY A 140 -17.14 8.87 9.57
N LEU A 141 -17.11 8.38 8.32
CA LEU A 141 -17.21 9.23 7.13
C LEU A 141 -18.68 9.47 6.73
N PRO A 142 -18.97 10.61 6.08
CA PRO A 142 -20.25 10.80 5.39
C PRO A 142 -20.40 9.84 4.20
N ASP A 143 -21.62 9.73 3.64
CA ASP A 143 -21.91 8.93 2.44
C ASP A 143 -21.03 9.28 1.23
N HIS A 144 -20.51 10.52 1.20
CA HIS A 144 -19.51 11.00 0.27
C HIS A 144 -18.86 12.27 0.84
N PHE A 145 -17.68 12.61 0.35
CA PHE A 145 -17.04 13.91 0.58
C PHE A 145 -16.40 14.41 -0.73
N SER A 146 -15.98 15.66 -0.76
CA SER A 146 -15.44 16.28 -1.98
C SER A 146 -14.16 17.02 -1.69
N LEU A 147 -13.20 16.89 -2.62
CA LEU A 147 -11.97 17.66 -2.66
C LEU A 147 -12.13 18.69 -3.78
N GLU A 148 -11.89 19.97 -3.47
CA GLU A 148 -12.16 21.05 -4.42
C GLU A 148 -11.23 20.99 -5.63
N ASN A 149 -9.97 20.66 -5.41
CA ASN A 149 -8.96 20.52 -6.44
C ASN A 149 -8.22 19.20 -6.25
N GLU A 150 -8.24 18.36 -7.30
CA GLU A 150 -7.40 17.17 -7.38
C GLU A 150 -7.03 16.87 -8.84
N GLU A 151 -6.03 16.02 -9.01
CA GLU A 151 -5.71 15.36 -10.27
C GLU A 151 -6.74 14.25 -10.53
N MET A 152 -7.31 14.26 -11.73
CA MET A 152 -8.23 13.20 -12.16
C MET A 152 -7.43 11.95 -12.51
N TYR A 153 -7.82 10.81 -11.93
CA TYR A 153 -7.55 9.47 -12.47
C TYR A 153 -8.86 8.85 -12.95
N GLY A 154 -8.82 8.12 -14.06
CA GLY A 154 -10.01 7.56 -14.72
C GLY A 154 -9.89 6.08 -15.05
N GLU A 155 -11.03 5.40 -15.06
CA GLU A 155 -11.14 4.02 -15.54
C GLU A 155 -10.93 3.93 -17.07
N PRO A 156 -10.44 2.78 -17.60
CA PRO A 156 -10.09 1.56 -16.87
C PRO A 156 -8.76 1.68 -16.11
N PHE A 157 -8.81 1.35 -14.82
CA PHE A 157 -7.63 1.18 -13.97
C PHE A 157 -7.13 -0.26 -14.09
N GLY A 158 -5.92 -0.43 -14.61
CA GLY A 158 -5.27 -1.71 -14.92
C GLY A 158 -4.82 -2.51 -13.69
N VAL A 159 -5.71 -2.71 -12.72
CA VAL A 159 -5.52 -3.53 -11.50
C VAL A 159 -6.45 -4.74 -11.51
N PRO A 160 -6.12 -5.84 -10.80
CA PRO A 160 -7.04 -6.95 -10.62
C PRO A 160 -8.30 -6.49 -9.87
N GLU A 161 -9.38 -7.28 -9.97
CA GLU A 161 -10.57 -7.00 -9.17
C GLU A 161 -10.22 -6.97 -7.66
N PRO A 162 -10.67 -5.94 -6.94
CA PRO A 162 -10.43 -5.82 -5.51
C PRO A 162 -11.30 -6.80 -4.72
N LEU A 163 -10.92 -7.08 -3.47
CA LEU A 163 -11.80 -7.79 -2.53
C LEU A 163 -13.03 -6.95 -2.19
N GLU A 164 -12.83 -5.65 -1.99
CA GLU A 164 -13.88 -4.67 -1.77
C GLU A 164 -13.46 -3.33 -2.40
N THR A 165 -14.42 -2.66 -3.04
CA THR A 165 -14.31 -1.26 -3.46
C THR A 165 -14.92 -0.43 -2.34
N VAL A 166 -14.11 0.31 -1.59
CA VAL A 166 -14.56 1.16 -0.48
C VAL A 166 -15.07 2.50 -1.01
N PHE A 167 -14.35 3.06 -2.00
CA PHE A 167 -14.67 4.36 -2.60
C PHE A 167 -14.74 4.28 -4.12
N ILE A 168 -15.68 5.03 -4.70
CA ILE A 168 -15.71 5.37 -6.12
C ILE A 168 -15.68 6.89 -6.23
N SER A 169 -14.71 7.42 -6.97
CA SER A 169 -14.63 8.84 -7.28
C SER A 169 -15.46 9.18 -8.52
N TRP A 170 -16.09 10.33 -8.48
CA TRP A 170 -16.58 11.08 -9.63
C TRP A 170 -15.70 12.32 -9.78
N PHE A 171 -15.34 12.65 -11.02
CA PHE A 171 -14.57 13.84 -11.36
C PHE A 171 -15.40 14.79 -12.22
N GLN A 172 -15.13 16.09 -12.09
CA GLN A 172 -15.85 17.14 -12.80
C GLN A 172 -15.78 17.01 -14.33
N GLY A 173 -14.70 16.45 -14.87
CA GLY A 173 -14.57 16.14 -16.30
C GLY A 173 -15.47 14.99 -16.79
N GLY A 174 -16.11 14.26 -15.89
CA GLY A 174 -17.07 13.20 -16.19
C GLY A 174 -16.52 11.79 -15.96
N GLU A 175 -15.23 11.65 -15.66
CA GLU A 175 -14.61 10.37 -15.35
C GLU A 175 -15.03 9.84 -13.97
N VAL A 176 -14.89 8.51 -13.82
CA VAL A 176 -15.04 7.82 -12.54
C VAL A 176 -13.80 6.97 -12.28
N PHE A 177 -13.58 6.64 -11.02
CA PHE A 177 -12.43 5.84 -10.60
C PHE A 177 -12.74 5.00 -9.38
N ARG A 178 -12.34 3.73 -9.37
CA ARG A 178 -12.32 2.93 -8.15
C ARG A 178 -11.19 3.41 -7.23
N SER A 179 -11.50 4.36 -6.35
CA SER A 179 -10.52 5.18 -5.62
C SER A 179 -10.16 4.68 -4.23
N GLY A 180 -10.79 3.61 -3.76
CA GLY A 180 -10.43 2.92 -2.52
C GLY A 180 -10.56 1.42 -2.69
N LEU A 181 -9.45 0.70 -2.79
CA LEU A 181 -9.44 -0.71 -3.16
C LEU A 181 -8.69 -1.56 -2.15
N THR A 182 -9.34 -2.59 -1.62
CA THR A 182 -8.70 -3.54 -0.71
C THR A 182 -8.27 -4.81 -1.43
N TYR A 183 -7.12 -5.35 -1.05
CA TYR A 183 -6.62 -6.65 -1.49
C TYR A 183 -6.04 -7.42 -0.33
N LYS A 184 -5.76 -8.70 -0.57
CA LYS A 184 -4.94 -9.54 0.30
C LYS A 184 -3.80 -10.16 -0.50
N ARG A 185 -2.59 -10.16 0.06
CA ARG A 185 -1.39 -10.79 -0.52
C ARG A 185 -0.66 -11.55 0.58
N GLY A 186 -0.61 -12.88 0.44
CA GLY A 186 -0.28 -13.76 1.55
C GLY A 186 -1.14 -13.46 2.77
N ALA A 187 -0.50 -13.18 3.90
CA ALA A 187 -1.16 -12.78 5.14
C ALA A 187 -1.39 -11.25 5.26
N GLY A 188 -0.85 -10.43 4.35
CA GLY A 188 -0.92 -8.97 4.41
C GLY A 188 -2.20 -8.39 3.81
N ASN A 189 -2.77 -7.41 4.51
CA ASN A 189 -3.88 -6.60 4.02
C ASN A 189 -3.32 -5.40 3.24
N VAL A 190 -3.81 -5.18 2.03
CA VAL A 190 -3.34 -4.10 1.15
C VAL A 190 -4.49 -3.15 0.84
N PHE A 191 -4.29 -1.85 0.96
CA PHE A 191 -5.26 -0.83 0.59
C PHE A 191 -4.64 0.17 -0.39
N TYR A 192 -5.32 0.44 -1.49
CA TYR A 192 -4.98 1.54 -2.38
C TYR A 192 -5.98 2.68 -2.20
N PHE A 193 -5.51 3.91 -2.01
CA PHE A 193 -6.33 5.10 -1.85
C PHE A 193 -5.85 6.21 -2.79
N ARG A 194 -6.75 6.73 -3.64
CA ARG A 194 -6.39 7.60 -4.77
C ARG A 194 -6.00 9.05 -4.41
N PRO A 195 -6.65 9.76 -3.47
CA PRO A 195 -6.30 11.16 -3.22
C PRO A 195 -4.87 11.35 -2.73
N GLY A 196 -4.20 12.41 -3.20
CA GLY A 196 -2.87 12.76 -2.73
C GLY A 196 -1.92 13.37 -3.75
N HIS A 197 -2.43 14.13 -4.73
CA HIS A 197 -1.58 14.84 -5.68
C HIS A 197 -0.79 15.95 -4.98
N GLU A 198 0.50 16.06 -5.28
CA GLU A 198 1.48 16.84 -4.53
C GLU A 198 1.23 18.35 -4.56
N THR A 199 0.56 18.88 -5.58
CA THR A 199 0.30 20.31 -5.73
C THR A 199 -0.97 20.80 -5.02
N TYR A 200 -1.71 19.90 -4.36
CA TYR A 200 -2.92 20.21 -3.60
C TYR A 200 -2.77 19.82 -2.13
N PRO A 201 -3.44 20.53 -1.20
CA PRO A 201 -3.38 20.25 0.25
C PRO A 201 -4.23 19.02 0.64
N THR A 202 -4.27 17.98 -0.18
CA THR A 202 -5.14 16.81 -0.01
C THR A 202 -4.94 16.12 1.34
N TYR A 203 -3.71 16.00 1.83
CA TYR A 203 -3.43 15.36 3.13
C TYR A 203 -3.75 16.24 4.36
N HIS A 204 -4.17 17.49 4.13
CA HIS A 204 -4.71 18.37 5.17
C HIS A 204 -6.24 18.24 5.31
N ASP A 205 -6.92 17.54 4.39
CA ASP A 205 -8.37 17.35 4.47
C ASP A 205 -8.74 16.36 5.60
N PRO A 206 -9.68 16.73 6.50
CA PRO A 206 -10.01 15.91 7.66
C PRO A 206 -10.66 14.55 7.30
N ASN A 207 -11.34 14.44 6.16
CA ASN A 207 -11.91 13.17 5.72
C ASN A 207 -10.81 12.26 5.17
N VAL A 208 -9.85 12.81 4.40
CA VAL A 208 -8.66 12.08 3.94
C VAL A 208 -7.87 11.56 5.14
N GLN A 209 -7.60 12.39 6.14
CA GLN A 209 -6.91 11.98 7.36
C GLN A 209 -7.68 10.88 8.11
N ARG A 210 -9.01 11.00 8.20
CA ARG A 210 -9.85 9.95 8.81
C ARG A 210 -9.78 8.62 8.04
N VAL A 211 -9.79 8.64 6.71
CA VAL A 211 -9.60 7.44 5.89
C VAL A 211 -8.27 6.78 6.22
N LEU A 212 -7.18 7.55 6.27
CA LEU A 212 -5.84 7.01 6.56
C LEU A 212 -5.75 6.43 7.98
N GLN A 213 -6.29 7.13 8.99
CA GLN A 213 -6.39 6.64 10.36
C GLN A 213 -7.13 5.30 10.45
N ASN A 214 -8.24 5.17 9.73
CA ASN A 214 -9.02 3.92 9.71
C ASN A 214 -8.30 2.82 8.92
N ALA A 215 -7.66 3.17 7.79
CA ALA A 215 -6.93 2.24 6.94
C ALA A 215 -5.74 1.62 7.65
N VAL A 216 -4.98 2.37 8.46
CA VAL A 216 -3.88 1.81 9.26
C VAL A 216 -4.39 0.76 10.24
N ARG A 217 -5.51 1.03 10.92
CA ARG A 217 -6.13 0.07 11.85
C ARG A 217 -6.66 -1.17 11.16
N TRP A 218 -7.25 -1.01 9.97
CA TRP A 218 -7.75 -2.12 9.17
C TRP A 218 -6.61 -2.97 8.57
N ALA A 219 -5.54 -2.32 8.11
CA ALA A 219 -4.41 -2.99 7.49
C ALA A 219 -3.55 -3.75 8.51
N TYR A 220 -3.60 -3.34 9.78
CA TYR A 220 -2.91 -4.04 10.87
C TYR A 220 -3.43 -5.48 11.03
N ASN A 221 -2.51 -6.43 10.89
CA ASN A 221 -2.77 -7.84 11.17
C ASN A 221 -2.19 -8.20 12.55
N PRO A 222 -3.03 -8.55 13.55
CA PRO A 222 -2.56 -8.90 14.88
C PRO A 222 -1.98 -10.32 14.98
N ALA A 223 -2.11 -11.15 13.93
CA ALA A 223 -1.56 -12.50 13.93
C ALA A 223 -0.02 -12.47 13.81
N PRO A 224 0.69 -13.49 14.34
CA PRO A 224 2.12 -13.64 14.11
C PRO A 224 2.48 -13.65 12.61
N ARG A 225 3.65 -13.12 12.27
CA ARG A 225 4.14 -13.16 10.89
C ARG A 225 4.37 -14.58 10.42
N VAL A 226 3.99 -14.85 9.19
CA VAL A 226 4.29 -16.12 8.50
C VAL A 226 5.78 -16.13 8.19
N LEU A 227 6.46 -17.20 8.60
CA LEU A 227 7.88 -17.41 8.32
C LEU A 227 8.04 -18.22 7.03
N GLY A 228 9.16 -18.05 6.33
CA GLY A 228 9.48 -18.85 5.15
C GLY A 228 8.47 -18.66 4.01
N VAL A 229 8.03 -17.43 3.75
CA VAL A 229 6.97 -17.16 2.75
C VAL A 229 7.32 -17.59 1.32
N ASN A 230 8.60 -17.82 1.05
CA ASN A 230 9.13 -18.31 -0.21
C ASN A 230 9.68 -19.75 -0.09
N ASP A 231 9.56 -20.39 1.07
CA ASP A 231 10.01 -21.76 1.28
C ASP A 231 8.98 -22.75 0.72
N ALA A 232 9.48 -23.74 -0.03
CA ALA A 232 8.70 -24.87 -0.52
C ALA A 232 9.39 -26.17 -0.07
N PRO A 233 9.34 -26.52 1.24
CA PRO A 233 10.05 -27.67 1.75
C PRO A 233 9.47 -28.96 1.18
N ASN A 234 10.35 -29.87 0.76
CA ASN A 234 9.96 -31.23 0.45
C ASN A 234 9.52 -31.95 1.74
N VAL A 235 8.36 -32.62 1.70
CA VAL A 235 7.89 -33.47 2.80
C VAL A 235 8.13 -34.92 2.41
N PRO A 236 9.00 -35.66 3.12
CA PRO A 236 9.28 -37.06 2.84
C PRO A 236 8.04 -37.95 3.00
N VAL A 237 8.02 -39.08 2.28
CA VAL A 237 6.88 -40.03 2.27
C VAL A 237 6.57 -40.55 3.67
N GLU A 238 7.60 -40.82 4.47
CA GLU A 238 7.49 -41.30 5.85
C GLU A 238 6.93 -40.25 6.83
N GLN A 239 6.92 -38.97 6.43
CA GLN A 239 6.33 -37.87 7.20
C GLN A 239 4.94 -37.47 6.68
N ALA A 240 4.41 -38.19 5.68
CA ALA A 240 3.04 -37.99 5.24
C ALA A 240 2.06 -38.21 6.41
N LEU A 241 1.05 -37.34 6.50
CA LEU A 241 0.04 -37.40 7.56
C LEU A 241 -0.75 -38.71 7.55
N GLU A 242 -0.86 -39.32 6.36
CA GLU A 242 -1.49 -40.61 6.16
C GLU A 242 -0.49 -41.57 5.48
N PRO A 243 -0.52 -42.87 5.79
CA PRO A 243 0.38 -43.83 5.16
C PRO A 243 0.21 -43.86 3.63
N ILE A 244 1.28 -43.55 2.91
CA ILE A 244 1.36 -43.71 1.45
C ILE A 244 2.53 -44.60 1.08
N GLN A 245 2.39 -45.32 -0.04
CA GLN A 245 3.49 -46.08 -0.64
C GLN A 245 4.07 -45.27 -1.78
N GLU A 246 5.39 -45.07 -1.76
CA GLU A 246 6.11 -44.45 -2.87
C GLU A 246 5.96 -45.27 -4.16
N ARG A 247 5.72 -44.59 -5.29
CA ARG A 247 5.54 -45.20 -6.62
C ARG A 247 6.10 -44.30 -7.72
N GLY A 248 6.68 -44.91 -8.75
CA GLY A 248 7.28 -44.20 -9.90
C GLY A 248 8.69 -43.67 -9.64
N PRO A 249 9.36 -43.08 -10.65
CA PRO A 249 10.68 -42.47 -10.48
C PRO A 249 10.61 -41.11 -9.76
N LYS A 250 11.65 -40.77 -9.01
CA LYS A 250 11.84 -39.46 -8.35
C LYS A 250 12.90 -38.63 -9.07
N LEU A 251 12.65 -37.32 -9.14
CA LEU A 251 13.64 -36.32 -9.59
C LEU A 251 14.39 -35.68 -8.41
N HIS A 252 13.70 -35.54 -7.27
CA HIS A 252 14.23 -34.93 -6.05
C HIS A 252 14.51 -35.99 -4.99
N HIS A 253 15.55 -35.76 -4.19
CA HIS A 253 15.83 -36.55 -2.99
C HIS A 253 15.07 -36.01 -1.77
N ASP A 254 14.76 -36.89 -0.83
CA ASP A 254 14.00 -36.51 0.37
C ASP A 254 14.75 -35.42 1.16
N GLY A 255 14.05 -34.35 1.51
CA GLY A 255 14.64 -33.21 2.22
C GLY A 255 15.50 -32.26 1.37
N GLU A 256 15.53 -32.40 0.04
CA GLU A 256 16.15 -31.38 -0.83
C GLU A 256 15.41 -30.05 -0.75
N GLU A 257 16.18 -28.94 -0.75
CA GLU A 257 15.63 -27.63 -1.04
C GLU A 257 15.05 -27.65 -2.46
N GLY A 258 13.73 -27.45 -2.59
CA GLY A 258 13.09 -27.36 -3.90
C GLY A 258 13.74 -26.29 -4.78
N PHE A 259 13.64 -26.43 -6.11
CA PHE A 259 14.18 -25.43 -7.03
C PHE A 259 13.62 -24.03 -6.70
N ARG A 260 14.50 -23.07 -6.43
CA ARG A 260 14.20 -21.65 -6.17
C ARG A 260 14.52 -20.79 -7.39
#